data_AF-A0A067D6P3-F1
#
_entry.id   AF-A0A067D6P3-F1
#
_cell.length_a   1.000
_cell.length_b   1.000
_cell.length_c   1.000
_cell.angle_alpha   90.00
_cell.angle_beta   90.00
_cell.angle_gamma   90.00
#
_symmetry.space_group_name_H-M   'P 1'
#
loop_
_entity.id
_entity.type
_entity.pdbx_description
1 polymer ?
#
loop_
_entity_poly.entity_id
_entity_poly.type
_entity_poly.pdbx_seq_one_letter_code
_entity_poly.pdbx_strand_id
1 'polypeptide(L)'
;MGTDEVRSEPPAKPKFRRLNDQERLEILLALPGPKYTGIHSIARQYGVKVPAVRQLLAQREEVLPRLLATPEKVRRATFRRKAPPKPPKPPPAPEYPERPRRNGLRMTDQERLEILMALDTPAPPSMRALARKYNVDETAVRQLVRKGDQYLRMLLATPEDVRRTRRVVYNRFANNPFEGPPRSHASDGGSSESKRTHLEDNLRLTDQDRLDILLAFGGPTPPSVPVAARHFGVQPATIKRVLKEREKALPILLATDEDTRRAARGSKGVACNAIDRGLMAFIADLKEQDLKYTLDDLRAEAIDIATSLGIENFKASESWLKAFRQRQGIPIITHRKPATEGPICFEL
;
A
#
# COMPACT_ATOMS: atom_id res chain seq x y z
N MET A 1 -30.39 34.33 -24.79
CA MET A 1 -30.15 33.25 -25.77
C MET A 1 -28.98 32.43 -25.27
N GLY A 2 -29.24 31.31 -24.59
CA GLY A 2 -28.20 30.42 -24.07
C GLY A 2 -27.82 29.40 -25.14
N THR A 3 -26.55 29.34 -25.49
CA THR A 3 -26.00 28.32 -26.37
C THR A 3 -25.80 27.04 -25.58
N ASP A 4 -26.69 26.07 -25.76
CA ASP A 4 -26.53 24.71 -25.26
C ASP A 4 -25.31 24.06 -25.94
N GLU A 5 -24.21 23.98 -25.19
CA GLU A 5 -22.98 23.34 -25.60
C GLU A 5 -23.15 21.82 -25.48
N VAL A 6 -23.58 21.19 -26.59
CA VAL A 6 -23.74 19.74 -26.70
C VAL A 6 -22.39 19.06 -26.50
N ARG A 7 -22.14 18.57 -25.28
CA ARG A 7 -21.00 17.71 -24.96
C ARG A 7 -21.13 16.39 -25.69
N SER A 8 -20.50 16.29 -26.86
CA SER A 8 -20.38 15.04 -27.61
C SER A 8 -19.65 13.99 -26.76
N GLU A 9 -20.29 12.84 -26.59
CA GLU A 9 -19.68 11.71 -25.88
C GLU A 9 -18.40 11.27 -26.61
N PRO A 10 -17.31 10.97 -25.86
CA PRO A 10 -16.07 10.51 -26.47
C PRO A 10 -16.32 9.19 -27.21
N PRO A 11 -15.82 9.03 -28.46
CA PRO A 11 -16.08 7.85 -29.26
C PRO A 11 -15.57 6.59 -28.55
N ALA A 12 -16.41 5.57 -28.51
CA ALA A 12 -16.07 4.28 -27.90
C ALA A 12 -14.78 3.72 -28.49
N LYS A 13 -13.87 3.25 -27.62
CA LYS A 13 -12.58 2.68 -28.05
C LYS A 13 -12.85 1.49 -28.98
N PRO A 14 -12.24 1.45 -30.19
CA PRO A 14 -12.46 0.35 -31.12
C PRO A 14 -11.99 -0.97 -30.51
N LYS A 15 -12.87 -1.98 -30.51
CA LYS A 15 -12.54 -3.34 -30.07
C LYS A 15 -11.67 -3.98 -31.15
N PHE A 16 -10.39 -4.18 -30.86
CA PHE A 16 -9.47 -4.85 -31.78
C PHE A 16 -9.82 -6.34 -31.91
N ARG A 17 -9.92 -6.82 -33.15
CA ARG A 17 -10.23 -8.22 -33.47
C ARG A 17 -8.95 -9.05 -33.54
N ARG A 18 -9.06 -10.38 -33.33
CA ARG A 18 -7.97 -11.33 -33.59
C ARG A 18 -7.96 -11.70 -35.07
N LEU A 19 -6.77 -11.71 -35.68
CA LEU A 19 -6.58 -12.14 -37.07
C LEU A 19 -6.82 -13.65 -37.21
N ASN A 20 -7.60 -14.06 -38.22
CA ASN A 20 -7.65 -15.45 -38.66
C ASN A 20 -6.45 -15.76 -39.58
N ASP A 21 -6.22 -17.04 -39.88
CA ASP A 21 -5.05 -17.45 -40.66
C ASP A 21 -5.11 -16.98 -42.14
N GLN A 22 -6.30 -16.70 -42.68
CA GLN A 22 -6.47 -16.11 -44.01
C GLN A 22 -6.07 -14.63 -44.05
N GLU A 23 -6.55 -13.82 -43.10
CA GLU A 23 -6.20 -12.40 -42.94
C GLU A 23 -4.68 -12.26 -42.68
N ARG A 24 -4.07 -13.18 -41.96
CA ARG A 24 -2.60 -13.21 -41.75
C ARG A 24 -1.85 -13.44 -43.05
N LEU A 25 -2.34 -14.34 -43.91
CA LEU A 25 -1.72 -14.59 -45.21
C LEU A 25 -1.81 -13.35 -46.10
N GLU A 26 -2.98 -12.71 -46.17
CA GLU A 26 -3.18 -11.48 -46.95
C GLU A 26 -2.26 -10.35 -46.49
N ILE A 27 -2.13 -10.14 -45.17
CA ILE A 27 -1.21 -9.15 -44.61
C ILE A 27 0.24 -9.45 -44.99
N LEU A 28 0.67 -10.72 -44.95
CA LEU A 28 2.03 -11.12 -45.31
C LEU A 28 2.33 -10.96 -46.81
N LEU A 29 1.32 -11.14 -47.66
CA LEU A 29 1.43 -10.92 -49.12
C LEU A 29 1.39 -9.43 -49.47
N ALA A 30 0.59 -8.64 -48.77
CA ALA A 30 0.47 -7.19 -48.97
C ALA A 30 1.70 -6.39 -48.52
N LEU A 31 2.54 -6.96 -47.64
CA LEU A 31 3.79 -6.34 -47.16
C LEU A 31 5.00 -7.18 -47.54
N PRO A 32 5.40 -7.21 -48.83
CA PRO A 32 6.45 -8.11 -49.30
C PRO A 32 7.85 -7.72 -48.84
N GLY A 33 8.09 -6.50 -48.32
CA GLY A 33 9.43 -6.00 -48.01
C GLY A 33 9.76 -5.79 -46.52
N PRO A 34 11.06 -5.69 -46.17
CA PRO A 34 11.53 -5.32 -44.82
C PRO A 34 11.23 -3.86 -44.47
N LYS A 35 11.01 -3.04 -45.51
CA LYS A 35 10.54 -1.67 -45.36
C LYS A 35 9.06 -1.75 -45.03
N TYR A 36 8.76 -1.65 -43.74
CA TYR A 36 7.45 -1.67 -43.12
C TYR A 36 6.52 -0.48 -43.51
N THR A 37 6.65 0.04 -44.73
CA THR A 37 5.81 1.10 -45.28
C THR A 37 4.39 0.58 -45.42
N GLY A 38 3.42 1.24 -44.80
CA GLY A 38 2.01 0.86 -44.87
C GLY A 38 1.47 0.01 -43.72
N ILE A 39 2.28 -0.36 -42.70
CA ILE A 39 1.79 -1.12 -41.53
C ILE A 39 0.58 -0.45 -40.87
N HIS A 40 0.60 0.88 -40.73
CA HIS A 40 -0.50 1.62 -40.10
C HIS A 40 -1.79 1.62 -40.93
N SER A 41 -1.67 1.54 -42.25
CA SER A 41 -2.82 1.45 -43.15
C SER A 41 -3.45 0.06 -43.03
N ILE A 42 -2.62 -0.99 -43.14
CA ILE A 42 -3.06 -2.38 -43.04
C ILE A 42 -3.62 -2.70 -41.65
N ALA A 43 -3.00 -2.20 -40.58
CA ALA A 43 -3.52 -2.37 -39.23
C ALA A 43 -4.94 -1.78 -39.08
N ARG A 44 -5.21 -0.62 -39.71
CA ARG A 44 -6.54 -0.02 -39.75
C ARG A 44 -7.52 -0.84 -40.60
N GLN A 45 -7.12 -1.25 -41.79
CA GLN A 45 -7.94 -2.05 -42.71
C GLN A 45 -8.45 -3.34 -42.07
N TYR A 46 -7.58 -4.04 -41.33
CA TYR A 46 -7.91 -5.31 -40.67
C TYR A 46 -8.39 -5.15 -39.21
N GLY A 47 -8.53 -3.91 -38.69
CA GLY A 47 -9.01 -3.66 -37.33
C GLY A 47 -8.12 -4.24 -36.22
N VAL A 48 -6.80 -4.25 -36.43
CA VAL A 48 -5.81 -4.89 -35.55
C VAL A 48 -4.76 -3.90 -35.05
N LYS A 49 -4.08 -4.25 -33.96
CA LYS A 49 -3.03 -3.39 -33.38
C LYS A 49 -1.75 -3.47 -34.21
N VAL A 50 -1.08 -2.32 -34.42
CA VAL A 50 0.21 -2.22 -35.12
C VAL A 50 1.29 -3.20 -34.57
N PRO A 51 1.46 -3.37 -33.24
CA PRO A 51 2.38 -4.39 -32.71
C PRO A 51 2.07 -5.83 -33.13
N ALA A 52 0.80 -6.18 -33.34
CA ALA A 52 0.42 -7.52 -33.78
C ALA A 52 0.85 -7.78 -35.23
N VAL A 53 0.73 -6.78 -36.10
CA VAL A 53 1.21 -6.84 -37.49
C VAL A 53 2.74 -6.94 -37.52
N ARG A 54 3.45 -6.15 -36.70
CA ARG A 54 4.92 -6.24 -36.58
C ARG A 54 5.37 -7.62 -36.11
N GLN A 55 4.70 -8.19 -35.10
CA GLN A 55 5.00 -9.53 -34.62
C GLN A 55 4.75 -10.59 -35.70
N LEU A 56 3.67 -10.46 -36.48
CA LEU A 56 3.39 -11.36 -37.61
C LEU A 56 4.50 -11.29 -38.68
N LEU A 57 4.97 -10.10 -39.01
CA LEU A 57 6.06 -9.90 -39.97
C LEU A 57 7.40 -10.41 -39.45
N ALA A 58 7.67 -10.28 -38.15
CA ALA A 58 8.86 -10.87 -37.52
C ALA A 58 8.87 -12.40 -37.57
N GLN A 59 7.68 -13.03 -37.64
CA GLN A 59 7.50 -14.48 -37.76
C GLN A 59 7.24 -14.94 -39.20
N ARG A 60 7.48 -14.07 -40.21
CA ARG A 60 7.08 -14.33 -41.60
C ARG A 60 7.67 -15.63 -42.17
N GLU A 61 8.96 -15.88 -41.94
CA GLU A 61 9.67 -17.05 -42.49
C GLU A 61 9.09 -18.37 -41.96
N GLU A 62 8.64 -18.39 -40.71
CA GLU A 62 8.03 -19.57 -40.09
C GLU A 62 6.54 -19.72 -40.48
N VAL A 63 5.81 -18.62 -40.53
CA VAL A 63 4.35 -18.62 -40.66
C VAL A 63 3.90 -18.74 -42.13
N LEU A 64 4.61 -18.11 -43.07
CA LEU A 64 4.18 -18.03 -44.47
C LEU A 64 4.11 -19.41 -45.16
N PRO A 65 5.13 -20.30 -45.08
CA PRO A 65 5.07 -21.61 -45.74
C PRO A 65 3.92 -22.46 -45.20
N ARG A 66 3.70 -22.41 -43.88
CA ARG A 66 2.60 -23.12 -43.22
C ARG A 66 1.23 -22.63 -43.70
N LEU A 67 1.05 -21.31 -43.82
CA LEU A 67 -0.22 -20.74 -44.31
C LEU A 67 -0.47 -21.12 -45.77
N LEU A 68 0.55 -21.12 -46.63
CA LEU A 68 0.43 -21.55 -48.02
C LEU A 68 0.07 -23.03 -48.14
N ALA A 69 0.61 -23.89 -47.27
CA ALA A 69 0.28 -25.31 -47.22
C ALA A 69 -1.13 -25.63 -46.69
N THR A 70 -1.79 -24.68 -46.01
CA THR A 70 -3.11 -24.91 -45.42
C THR A 70 -4.23 -24.59 -46.43
N PRO A 71 -5.21 -25.50 -46.65
CA PRO A 71 -6.35 -25.23 -47.54
C PRO A 71 -7.14 -24.00 -47.11
N GLU A 72 -7.62 -23.21 -48.08
CA GLU A 72 -8.28 -21.94 -47.82
C GLU A 72 -9.50 -22.06 -46.89
N LYS A 73 -10.31 -23.11 -47.07
CA LYS A 73 -11.47 -23.39 -46.20
C LYS A 73 -11.08 -23.49 -44.72
N VAL A 74 -9.92 -24.08 -44.43
CA VAL A 74 -9.39 -24.23 -43.06
C VAL A 74 -8.82 -22.92 -42.53
N ARG A 75 -8.14 -22.13 -43.37
CA ARG A 75 -7.58 -20.82 -42.98
C ARG A 75 -8.65 -19.82 -42.53
N ARG A 76 -9.80 -19.81 -43.20
CA ARG A 76 -10.92 -18.91 -42.86
C ARG A 76 -11.57 -19.27 -41.51
N ALA A 77 -11.59 -20.55 -41.15
CA ALA A 77 -12.22 -21.05 -39.92
C ALA A 77 -11.30 -21.02 -38.69
N THR A 78 -9.98 -21.01 -38.89
CA THR A 78 -9.01 -21.13 -37.79
C THR A 78 -8.57 -19.76 -37.28
N PHE A 79 -9.08 -19.38 -36.11
CA PHE A 79 -8.41 -18.43 -35.23
C PHE A 79 -7.43 -19.24 -34.41
N ARG A 80 -6.11 -19.01 -34.58
CA ARG A 80 -5.03 -19.80 -33.96
C ARG A 80 -5.43 -20.28 -32.56
N ARG A 81 -5.79 -21.57 -32.43
CA ARG A 81 -5.91 -22.24 -31.14
C ARG A 81 -4.53 -22.16 -30.48
N LYS A 82 -4.51 -22.09 -29.14
CA LYS A 82 -3.32 -21.93 -28.28
C LYS A 82 -2.06 -22.59 -28.89
N ALA A 83 -0.92 -21.92 -28.75
CA ALA A 83 0.39 -22.40 -29.21
C ALA A 83 0.55 -23.92 -28.97
N PRO A 84 1.20 -24.66 -29.90
CA PRO A 84 1.40 -26.09 -29.74
C PRO A 84 1.96 -26.40 -28.34
N PRO A 85 1.53 -27.50 -27.71
CA PRO A 85 1.99 -27.87 -26.38
C PRO A 85 3.52 -27.84 -26.37
N LYS A 86 4.07 -27.12 -25.39
CA LYS A 86 5.53 -27.00 -25.21
C LYS A 86 6.10 -28.43 -25.17
N PRO A 87 7.20 -28.75 -25.89
CA PRO A 87 7.77 -30.08 -25.87
C PRO A 87 8.02 -30.53 -24.42
N PRO A 88 7.85 -31.83 -24.11
CA PRO A 88 8.03 -32.36 -22.77
C PRO A 88 9.42 -31.98 -22.27
N LYS A 89 9.46 -31.43 -21.05
CA LYS A 89 10.71 -31.01 -20.40
C LYS A 89 11.61 -32.26 -20.30
N PRO A 90 12.89 -32.20 -20.70
CA PRO A 90 13.78 -33.35 -20.58
C PRO A 90 13.82 -33.82 -19.12
N PRO A 91 14.04 -35.14 -18.88
CA PRO A 91 14.09 -35.70 -17.53
C PRO A 91 15.12 -34.94 -16.69
N PRO A 92 14.80 -34.63 -15.41
CA PRO A 92 15.69 -33.87 -14.54
C PRO A 92 17.01 -34.63 -14.38
N ALA A 93 18.12 -33.92 -14.61
CA ALA A 93 19.46 -34.42 -14.33
C ALA A 93 19.62 -34.74 -12.83
N PRO A 94 20.54 -35.65 -12.43
CA PRO A 94 20.75 -36.03 -11.05
C PRO A 94 20.96 -34.80 -10.15
N GLU A 95 20.17 -34.77 -9.08
CA GLU A 95 19.98 -33.65 -8.18
C GLU A 95 21.23 -33.45 -7.31
N TYR A 96 22.15 -32.60 -7.75
CA TYR A 96 23.09 -31.97 -6.82
C TYR A 96 22.27 -31.00 -5.95
N PRO A 97 22.58 -30.82 -4.65
CA PRO A 97 21.89 -29.86 -3.81
C PRO A 97 22.12 -28.45 -4.37
N GLU A 98 21.21 -28.02 -5.25
CA GLU A 98 21.18 -26.68 -5.77
C GLU A 98 20.90 -25.79 -4.58
N ARG A 99 21.94 -25.08 -4.12
CA ARG A 99 21.75 -23.96 -3.21
C ARG A 99 20.66 -23.10 -3.83
N PRO A 100 19.55 -22.83 -3.13
CA PRO A 100 18.39 -22.18 -3.71
C PRO A 100 18.88 -20.91 -4.38
N ARG A 101 18.85 -20.89 -5.72
CA ARG A 101 19.21 -19.71 -6.50
C ARG A 101 18.16 -18.68 -6.10
N ARG A 102 18.53 -17.79 -5.18
CA ARG A 102 17.75 -16.60 -4.83
C ARG A 102 17.86 -15.64 -6.01
N ASN A 103 17.32 -16.04 -7.16
CA ASN A 103 17.25 -15.22 -8.35
C ASN A 103 16.49 -13.95 -7.99
N GLY A 104 17.23 -12.84 -7.84
CA GLY A 104 16.66 -11.53 -7.60
C GLY A 104 16.56 -11.06 -6.15
N LEU A 105 17.32 -11.64 -5.19
CA LEU A 105 17.42 -10.99 -3.89
C LEU A 105 18.12 -9.64 -4.06
N ARG A 106 17.37 -8.56 -3.87
CA ARG A 106 17.91 -7.21 -3.94
C ARG A 106 18.83 -6.99 -2.75
N MET A 107 20.07 -6.63 -3.04
CA MET A 107 21.05 -6.18 -2.06
C MET A 107 20.47 -5.09 -1.16
N THR A 108 20.66 -5.21 0.15
CA THR A 108 20.25 -4.23 1.15
C THR A 108 21.21 -3.04 1.17
N ASP A 109 20.76 -1.90 1.70
CA ASP A 109 21.60 -0.70 1.81
C ASP A 109 22.83 -0.90 2.71
N GLN A 110 22.71 -1.78 3.72
CA GLN A 110 23.84 -2.16 4.58
C GLN A 110 24.86 -3.01 3.82
N GLU A 111 24.41 -4.03 3.08
CA GLU A 111 25.29 -4.85 2.25
C GLU A 111 25.96 -4.01 1.16
N ARG A 112 25.24 -3.03 0.59
CA ARG A 112 25.82 -2.03 -0.34
C ARG A 112 26.97 -1.27 0.32
N LEU A 113 26.75 -0.77 1.53
CA LEU A 113 27.76 -0.02 2.27
C LEU A 113 28.98 -0.88 2.61
N GLU A 114 28.76 -2.10 3.13
CA GLU A 114 29.84 -3.03 3.46
C GLU A 114 30.66 -3.44 2.24
N ILE A 115 30.01 -3.66 1.09
CA ILE A 115 30.69 -3.94 -0.17
C ILE A 115 31.53 -2.75 -0.62
N LEU A 116 31.01 -1.52 -0.52
CA LEU A 116 31.75 -0.31 -0.87
C LEU A 116 32.95 -0.10 0.08
N MET A 117 32.77 -0.29 1.38
CA MET A 117 33.87 -0.21 2.36
C MET A 117 34.93 -1.30 2.15
N ALA A 118 34.52 -2.52 1.82
CA ALA A 118 35.46 -3.61 1.55
C ALA A 118 36.32 -3.34 0.30
N LEU A 119 35.75 -2.66 -0.70
CA LEU A 119 36.47 -2.28 -1.92
C LEU A 119 37.42 -1.09 -1.74
N ASP A 120 37.26 -0.30 -0.68
CA ASP A 120 38.12 0.83 -0.34
C ASP A 120 39.36 0.42 0.49
N THR A 121 39.47 -0.87 0.85
CA THR A 121 40.64 -1.41 1.54
C THR A 121 41.85 -1.51 0.59
N PRO A 122 43.10 -1.41 1.08
CA PRO A 122 44.30 -1.43 0.22
C PRO A 122 44.50 -2.75 -0.53
N ALA A 123 43.87 -3.84 -0.06
CA ALA A 123 43.85 -5.14 -0.71
C ALA A 123 42.40 -5.59 -0.93
N PRO A 124 41.68 -5.02 -1.92
CA PRO A 124 40.25 -5.23 -2.06
C PRO A 124 39.95 -6.68 -2.49
N PRO A 125 38.96 -7.35 -1.87
CA PRO A 125 38.53 -8.66 -2.33
C PRO A 125 37.93 -8.56 -3.73
N SER A 126 38.09 -9.62 -4.53
CA SER A 126 37.52 -9.64 -5.89
C SER A 126 36.00 -9.45 -5.87
N MET A 127 35.45 -8.76 -6.88
CA MET A 127 33.99 -8.58 -7.01
C MET A 127 33.23 -9.91 -6.99
N ARG A 128 33.83 -10.98 -7.54
CA ARG A 128 33.27 -12.33 -7.51
C ARG A 128 33.27 -12.94 -6.10
N ALA A 129 34.28 -12.65 -5.27
CA ALA A 129 34.31 -13.08 -3.87
C ALA A 129 33.23 -12.35 -3.04
N LEU A 130 33.06 -11.04 -3.25
CA LEU A 130 32.00 -10.25 -2.62
C LEU A 130 30.60 -10.74 -3.04
N ALA A 131 30.40 -10.98 -4.34
CA ALA A 131 29.16 -11.56 -4.87
C ALA A 131 28.80 -12.89 -4.18
N ARG A 132 29.79 -13.77 -3.97
CA ARG A 132 29.59 -15.02 -3.23
C ARG A 132 29.31 -14.82 -1.74
N LYS A 133 30.03 -13.92 -1.08
CA LYS A 133 29.87 -13.61 0.35
C LYS A 133 28.45 -13.12 0.66
N TYR A 134 27.90 -12.26 -0.20
CA TYR A 134 26.59 -11.65 -0.03
C TYR A 134 25.47 -12.33 -0.83
N ASN A 135 25.76 -13.46 -1.51
CA ASN A 135 24.81 -14.21 -2.34
C ASN A 135 24.04 -13.33 -3.35
N VAL A 136 24.76 -12.45 -4.04
CA VAL A 136 24.23 -11.53 -5.07
C VAL A 136 24.96 -11.72 -6.39
N ASP A 137 24.32 -11.36 -7.50
CA ASP A 137 24.93 -11.44 -8.82
C ASP A 137 26.14 -10.50 -8.94
N GLU A 138 27.21 -10.99 -9.57
CA GLU A 138 28.43 -10.19 -9.81
C GLU A 138 28.13 -8.92 -10.63
N THR A 139 27.15 -8.98 -11.53
CA THR A 139 26.67 -7.83 -12.30
C THR A 139 26.05 -6.76 -11.40
N ALA A 140 25.36 -7.14 -10.33
CA ALA A 140 24.79 -6.22 -9.35
C ALA A 140 25.89 -5.52 -8.54
N VAL A 141 26.95 -6.25 -8.15
CA VAL A 141 28.13 -5.67 -7.51
C VAL A 141 28.81 -4.65 -8.43
N ARG A 142 29.01 -4.99 -9.71
CA ARG A 142 29.58 -4.06 -10.71
C ARG A 142 28.72 -2.80 -10.89
N GLN A 143 27.40 -2.95 -10.92
CA GLN A 143 26.49 -1.80 -10.99
C GLN A 143 26.54 -0.92 -9.74
N LEU A 144 26.67 -1.53 -8.56
CA LEU A 144 26.83 -0.80 -7.30
C LEU A 144 28.11 0.04 -7.33
N VAL A 145 29.24 -0.54 -7.73
CA VAL A 145 30.52 0.15 -7.82
C VAL A 145 30.43 1.35 -8.78
N ARG A 146 29.81 1.17 -9.95
CA ARG A 146 29.58 2.26 -10.92
C ARG A 146 28.75 3.42 -10.36
N LYS A 147 27.91 3.15 -9.36
CA LYS A 147 27.04 4.14 -8.72
C LYS A 147 27.49 4.45 -7.28
N GLY A 148 28.70 4.03 -6.89
CA GLY A 148 29.17 4.04 -5.51
C GLY A 148 29.04 5.40 -4.84
N ASP A 149 29.49 6.45 -5.52
CA ASP A 149 29.46 7.83 -5.01
C ASP A 149 28.04 8.34 -4.76
N GLN A 150 27.11 8.00 -5.66
CA GLN A 150 25.69 8.35 -5.51
C GLN A 150 25.10 7.66 -4.27
N TYR A 151 25.42 6.37 -4.07
CA TYR A 151 24.95 5.61 -2.92
C TYR A 151 25.60 6.10 -1.63
N LEU A 152 26.90 6.39 -1.60
CA LEU A 152 27.59 6.92 -0.42
C LEU A 152 27.02 8.26 0.03
N ARG A 153 26.81 9.21 -0.91
CA ARG A 153 26.18 10.50 -0.58
C ARG A 153 24.80 10.32 0.04
N MET A 154 24.00 9.41 -0.50
CA MET A 154 22.66 9.12 0.01
C MET A 154 22.70 8.42 1.38
N LEU A 155 23.61 7.46 1.56
CA LEU A 155 23.71 6.66 2.78
C LEU A 155 24.27 7.48 3.95
N LEU A 156 25.24 8.35 3.70
CA LEU A 156 25.79 9.26 4.71
C LEU A 156 24.80 10.36 5.11
N ALA A 157 23.92 10.78 4.20
CA ALA A 157 22.86 11.74 4.50
C ALA A 157 21.72 11.14 5.36
N THR A 158 21.65 9.82 5.52
CA THR A 158 20.58 9.16 6.27
C THR A 158 21.06 8.72 7.66
N PRO A 159 20.42 9.15 8.77
CA PRO A 159 20.77 8.71 10.12
C PRO A 159 20.76 7.17 10.25
N GLU A 160 21.66 6.61 11.07
CA GLU A 160 21.86 5.16 11.18
C GLU A 160 20.61 4.41 11.67
N ASP A 161 19.85 5.02 12.56
CA ASP A 161 18.61 4.46 13.11
C ASP A 161 17.56 4.27 12.00
N VAL A 162 17.47 5.24 11.08
CA VAL A 162 16.59 5.17 9.91
C VAL A 162 17.04 4.07 8.95
N ARG A 163 18.35 3.83 8.81
CA ARG A 163 18.91 2.75 7.99
C ARG A 163 18.57 1.36 8.57
N ARG A 164 18.66 1.20 9.90
CA ARG A 164 18.26 -0.04 10.60
C ARG A 164 16.76 -0.29 10.54
N THR A 165 15.92 0.72 10.75
CA THR A 165 14.46 0.57 10.68
C THR A 165 14.00 0.27 9.26
N ARG A 166 14.63 0.90 8.24
CA ARG A 166 14.41 0.53 6.83
C ARG A 166 14.73 -0.93 6.55
N ARG A 167 15.78 -1.52 7.16
CA ARG A 167 16.08 -2.96 7.03
C ARG A 167 14.91 -3.83 7.50
N VAL A 168 14.29 -3.50 8.63
CA VAL A 168 13.14 -4.26 9.15
C VAL A 168 11.94 -4.13 8.22
N VAL A 169 11.63 -2.91 7.79
CA VAL A 169 10.49 -2.62 6.91
C VAL A 169 10.70 -3.24 5.53
N TYR A 170 11.86 -3.06 4.90
CA TYR A 170 12.16 -3.59 3.58
C TYR A 170 12.29 -5.12 3.58
N ASN A 171 12.89 -5.73 4.61
CA ASN A 171 12.92 -7.19 4.73
C ASN A 171 11.52 -7.75 4.99
N ARG A 172 10.66 -7.04 5.74
CA ARG A 172 9.24 -7.40 5.89
C ARG A 172 8.52 -7.36 4.54
N PHE A 173 8.76 -6.34 3.70
CA PHE A 173 8.18 -6.26 2.35
C PHE A 173 8.79 -7.23 1.32
N ALA A 174 10.08 -7.51 1.39
CA ALA A 174 10.82 -8.23 0.34
C ALA A 174 10.92 -9.75 0.60
N ASN A 175 11.02 -10.18 1.85
CA ASN A 175 11.20 -11.60 2.19
C ASN A 175 9.88 -12.31 2.53
N ASN A 176 8.78 -11.57 2.76
CA ASN A 176 7.46 -12.14 3.04
C ASN A 176 6.34 -11.40 2.27
N PRO A 177 6.26 -11.53 0.93
CA PRO A 177 5.18 -10.90 0.17
C PRO A 177 3.79 -11.51 0.44
N PHE A 178 3.69 -12.59 1.23
CA PHE A 178 2.45 -13.37 1.43
C PHE A 178 2.12 -13.74 2.88
N GLU A 179 3.03 -13.59 3.83
CA GLU A 179 2.70 -13.70 5.25
C GLU A 179 2.43 -12.30 5.79
N GLY A 180 1.16 -11.87 5.71
CA GLY A 180 0.70 -10.79 6.57
C GLY A 180 1.02 -11.15 8.03
N PRO A 181 1.26 -10.17 8.91
CA PRO A 181 1.47 -10.47 10.32
C PRO A 181 0.29 -11.33 10.81
N PRO A 182 0.54 -12.42 11.58
CA PRO A 182 -0.54 -13.15 12.20
C PRO A 182 -1.19 -12.21 13.22
N ARG A 183 -2.21 -11.46 12.79
CA ARG A 183 -3.14 -10.84 13.72
C ARG A 183 -3.98 -11.98 14.25
N SER A 184 -3.55 -12.50 15.39
CA SER A 184 -4.22 -13.50 16.20
C SER A 184 -5.63 -13.03 16.55
N HIS A 185 -6.59 -13.27 15.66
CA HIS A 185 -7.95 -13.55 16.06
C HIS A 185 -8.09 -15.06 16.00
N ALA A 186 -8.07 -15.66 17.19
CA ALA A 186 -8.42 -17.05 17.37
C ALA A 186 -9.85 -17.28 16.85
N SER A 187 -9.96 -18.01 15.75
CA SER A 187 -11.15 -18.80 15.46
C SER A 187 -10.73 -19.94 14.53
N ASP A 188 -10.72 -21.11 15.16
CA ASP A 188 -10.53 -22.43 14.63
C ASP A 188 -11.56 -22.78 13.53
N GLY A 189 -11.15 -23.64 12.59
CA GLY A 189 -12.06 -24.40 11.75
C GLY A 189 -12.42 -23.85 10.37
N GLY A 190 -11.92 -24.51 9.33
CA GLY A 190 -12.73 -24.76 8.11
C GLY A 190 -12.23 -24.11 6.82
N SER A 191 -11.40 -24.86 6.10
CA SER A 191 -11.08 -24.67 4.69
C SER A 191 -12.36 -24.57 3.83
N SER A 192 -12.73 -23.36 3.43
CA SER A 192 -13.53 -23.12 2.23
C SER A 192 -13.11 -21.80 1.61
N GLU A 193 -12.89 -21.84 0.30
CA GLU A 193 -12.56 -20.71 -0.56
C GLU A 193 -13.77 -19.77 -0.64
N SER A 194 -14.01 -19.06 0.45
CA SER A 194 -15.19 -18.23 0.68
C SER A 194 -14.94 -16.82 0.18
N LYS A 195 -15.88 -16.34 -0.63
CA LYS A 195 -16.10 -14.94 -1.01
C LYS A 195 -15.66 -14.00 0.11
N ARG A 196 -14.56 -13.25 -0.11
CA ARG A 196 -14.16 -12.13 0.76
C ARG A 196 -15.37 -11.22 0.90
N THR A 197 -15.95 -11.21 2.09
CA THR A 197 -17.12 -10.40 2.39
C THR A 197 -16.69 -8.93 2.41
N HIS A 198 -17.61 -8.05 2.01
CA HIS A 198 -17.46 -6.58 1.94
C HIS A 198 -17.09 -5.92 3.29
N LEU A 199 -16.88 -6.72 4.35
CA LEU A 199 -16.48 -6.30 5.69
C LEU A 199 -14.96 -6.06 5.80
N GLU A 200 -14.14 -6.78 5.02
CA GLU A 200 -12.68 -6.58 4.98
C GLU A 200 -12.27 -5.26 4.29
N ASP A 201 -13.18 -4.65 3.53
CA ASP A 201 -12.89 -3.46 2.72
C ASP A 201 -12.75 -2.15 3.52
N ASN A 202 -13.03 -2.17 4.82
CA ASN A 202 -12.90 -1.01 5.71
C ASN A 202 -11.88 -1.20 6.84
N LEU A 203 -10.82 -1.99 6.63
CA LEU A 203 -9.70 -1.99 7.56
C LEU A 203 -9.12 -0.56 7.67
N ARG A 204 -9.34 0.06 8.83
CA ARG A 204 -8.77 1.36 9.18
C ARG A 204 -7.28 1.17 9.44
N LEU A 205 -6.43 1.78 8.61
CA LEU A 205 -5.00 1.86 8.89
C LEU A 205 -4.76 2.53 10.25
N THR A 206 -3.92 1.89 11.06
CA THR A 206 -3.39 2.50 12.28
C THR A 206 -2.42 3.64 11.94
N ASP A 207 -2.13 4.49 12.91
CA ASP A 207 -1.15 5.56 12.74
C ASP A 207 0.25 4.99 12.41
N GLN A 208 0.60 3.87 13.03
CA GLN A 208 1.85 3.17 12.71
C GLN A 208 1.86 2.67 11.27
N ASP A 209 0.77 2.06 10.79
CA ASP A 209 0.68 1.60 9.40
C ASP A 209 0.84 2.77 8.42
N ARG A 210 0.23 3.92 8.73
CA ARG A 210 0.37 5.14 7.92
C ARG A 210 1.81 5.64 7.91
N LEU A 211 2.48 5.66 9.05
CA LEU A 211 3.88 6.07 9.16
C LEU A 211 4.78 5.13 8.36
N ASP A 212 4.60 3.81 8.51
CA ASP A 212 5.35 2.79 7.79
C ASP A 212 5.18 2.94 6.27
N ILE A 213 3.96 3.22 5.80
CA ILE A 213 3.70 3.52 4.37
C ILE A 213 4.48 4.77 3.93
N LEU A 214 4.40 5.86 4.69
CA LEU A 214 5.07 7.11 4.31
C LEU A 214 6.60 6.95 4.28
N LEU A 215 7.17 6.18 5.23
CA LEU A 215 8.59 5.88 5.27
C LEU A 215 9.02 4.96 4.11
N ALA A 216 8.22 3.95 3.78
CA ALA A 216 8.51 3.03 2.68
C ALA A 216 8.50 3.73 1.31
N PHE A 217 7.56 4.66 1.08
CA PHE A 217 7.48 5.42 -0.17
C PHE A 217 8.45 6.62 -0.24
N GLY A 218 9.01 7.05 0.88
CA GLY A 218 10.06 8.09 0.92
C GLY A 218 11.48 7.56 0.65
N GLY A 219 11.65 6.24 0.49
CA GLY A 219 12.93 5.62 0.19
C GLY A 219 13.35 5.74 -1.29
N PRO A 220 14.60 5.40 -1.64
CA PRO A 220 15.12 5.48 -3.02
C PRO A 220 14.43 4.52 -3.99
N THR A 221 13.84 3.45 -3.45
CA THR A 221 13.10 2.45 -4.21
C THR A 221 11.72 2.25 -3.59
N PRO A 222 10.76 3.16 -3.86
CA PRO A 222 9.43 3.03 -3.31
C PRO A 222 8.76 1.74 -3.82
N PRO A 223 8.05 1.00 -2.97
CA PRO A 223 7.25 -0.14 -3.42
C PRO A 223 6.14 0.35 -4.35
N SER A 224 5.60 -0.55 -5.19
CA SER A 224 4.44 -0.19 -5.99
C SER A 224 3.19 -0.09 -5.10
N VAL A 225 2.29 0.83 -5.42
CA VAL A 225 1.02 1.02 -4.68
C VAL A 225 0.23 -0.29 -4.53
N PRO A 226 0.08 -1.15 -5.57
CA PRO A 226 -0.60 -2.42 -5.40
C PRO A 226 0.09 -3.39 -4.44
N VAL A 227 1.43 -3.37 -4.36
CA VAL A 227 2.19 -4.22 -3.43
C VAL A 227 1.98 -3.75 -1.99
N ALA A 228 2.07 -2.44 -1.73
CA ALA A 228 1.79 -1.88 -0.42
C ALA A 228 0.34 -2.13 0.02
N ALA A 229 -0.62 -1.94 -0.88
CA ALA A 229 -2.03 -2.21 -0.63
C ALA A 229 -2.29 -3.64 -0.15
N ARG A 230 -1.68 -4.64 -0.83
CA ARG A 230 -1.76 -6.05 -0.42
C ARG A 230 -1.12 -6.30 0.94
N HIS A 231 0.06 -5.73 1.19
CA HIS A 231 0.77 -5.92 2.45
C HIS A 231 -0.02 -5.40 3.66
N PHE A 232 -0.67 -4.24 3.53
CA PHE A 232 -1.47 -3.66 4.61
C PHE A 232 -2.92 -4.13 4.63
N GLY A 233 -3.34 -4.99 3.69
CA GLY A 233 -4.72 -5.46 3.60
C GLY A 233 -5.73 -4.33 3.32
N VAL A 234 -5.34 -3.31 2.54
CA VAL A 234 -6.18 -2.15 2.24
C VAL A 234 -6.29 -1.90 0.75
N GLN A 235 -7.31 -1.16 0.33
CA GLN A 235 -7.50 -0.80 -1.07
C GLN A 235 -6.37 0.14 -1.56
N PRO A 236 -5.92 0.03 -2.83
CA PRO A 236 -4.91 0.91 -3.42
C PRO A 236 -5.27 2.41 -3.34
N ALA A 237 -6.57 2.73 -3.36
CA ALA A 237 -7.06 4.09 -3.19
C ALA A 237 -6.69 4.67 -1.81
N THR A 238 -6.73 3.84 -0.76
CA THR A 238 -6.37 4.25 0.60
C THR A 238 -4.89 4.58 0.72
N ILE A 239 -4.02 3.76 0.11
CA ILE A 239 -2.57 4.04 0.03
C ILE A 239 -2.34 5.37 -0.71
N LYS A 240 -2.99 5.59 -1.85
CA LYS A 240 -2.88 6.86 -2.60
C LYS A 240 -3.33 8.06 -1.77
N ARG A 241 -4.40 7.91 -0.97
CA ARG A 241 -4.88 8.97 -0.07
C ARG A 241 -3.83 9.31 0.98
N VAL A 242 -3.26 8.29 1.65
CA VAL A 242 -2.19 8.49 2.65
C VAL A 242 -0.99 9.19 2.02
N LEU A 243 -0.57 8.79 0.81
CA LEU A 243 0.53 9.43 0.10
C LEU A 243 0.21 10.87 -0.31
N LYS A 244 -1.03 11.18 -0.70
CA LYS A 244 -1.48 12.54 -1.01
C LYS A 244 -1.48 13.45 0.23
N GLU A 245 -1.82 12.89 1.38
CA GLU A 245 -1.84 13.59 2.67
C GLU A 245 -0.48 13.60 3.39
N ARG A 246 0.59 13.13 2.73
CA ARG A 246 1.92 12.95 3.34
C ARG A 246 2.42 14.19 4.08
N GLU A 247 2.39 15.36 3.45
CA GLU A 247 2.93 16.59 4.03
C GLU A 247 2.18 17.03 5.30
N LYS A 248 0.89 16.71 5.39
CA LYS A 248 0.05 17.00 6.56
C LYS A 248 0.18 15.92 7.63
N ALA A 249 0.20 14.66 7.21
CA ALA A 249 0.18 13.51 8.12
C ALA A 249 1.53 13.24 8.78
N LEU A 250 2.64 13.45 8.08
CA LEU A 250 3.98 13.11 8.57
C LEU A 250 4.38 13.87 9.85
N PRO A 251 4.25 15.20 9.98
CA PRO A 251 4.58 15.90 11.22
C PRO A 251 3.67 15.47 12.38
N ILE A 252 2.41 15.16 12.10
CA ILE A 252 1.46 14.65 13.09
C ILE A 252 1.94 13.27 13.57
N LEU A 253 2.19 12.34 12.66
CA LEU A 253 2.56 10.96 13.00
C LEU A 253 3.94 10.85 13.68
N LEU A 254 4.84 11.82 13.47
CA LEU A 254 6.12 11.90 14.15
C LEU A 254 6.07 12.58 15.52
N ALA A 255 4.96 13.26 15.87
CA ALA A 255 4.84 13.87 17.18
C ALA A 255 4.80 12.80 18.28
N THR A 256 5.71 12.89 19.24
CA THR A 256 5.82 11.95 20.38
C THR A 256 4.53 11.94 21.21
N ASP A 257 3.94 13.11 21.43
CA ASP A 257 2.75 13.26 22.27
C ASP A 257 1.46 12.91 21.52
N GLU A 258 0.70 11.96 22.08
CA GLU A 258 -0.63 11.56 21.58
C GLU A 258 -1.62 12.72 21.56
N ASP A 259 -1.48 13.69 22.48
CA ASP A 259 -2.37 14.85 22.56
C ASP A 259 -2.20 15.78 21.36
N THR A 260 -0.95 15.98 20.94
CA THR A 260 -0.60 16.73 19.73
C THR A 260 -1.11 16.02 18.48
N ARG A 261 -1.03 14.67 18.47
CA ARG A 261 -1.61 13.85 17.40
C ARG A 261 -3.12 13.96 17.33
N ARG A 262 -3.81 13.96 18.47
CA ARG A 262 -5.28 14.08 18.54
C ARG A 262 -5.77 15.47 18.16
N ALA A 263 -5.10 16.52 18.64
CA ALA A 263 -5.40 17.90 18.30
C ALA A 263 -5.36 18.12 16.78
N ALA A 264 -4.36 17.56 16.10
CA ALA A 264 -4.21 17.71 14.66
C ALA A 264 -5.17 16.86 13.81
N ARG A 265 -5.83 15.82 14.37
CA ARG A 265 -6.79 14.96 13.66
C ARG A 265 -8.17 15.62 13.42
N GLY A 266 -8.43 16.84 13.91
CA GLY A 266 -9.60 17.64 13.54
C GLY A 266 -9.97 18.71 14.57
N SER A 267 -10.64 19.79 14.13
CA SER A 267 -10.95 20.95 14.99
C SER A 267 -11.85 20.62 16.20
N LYS A 268 -12.64 19.54 16.14
CA LYS A 268 -13.37 19.01 17.31
C LYS A 268 -12.46 18.45 18.41
N GLY A 269 -11.26 17.98 18.06
CA GLY A 269 -10.28 17.45 19.01
C GLY A 269 -9.57 18.55 19.81
N VAL A 270 -9.23 19.66 19.17
CA VAL A 270 -8.52 20.78 19.84
C VAL A 270 -9.40 21.42 20.93
N ALA A 271 -10.65 21.76 20.59
CA ALA A 271 -11.61 22.33 21.53
C ALA A 271 -11.94 21.36 22.68
N CYS A 272 -12.14 20.07 22.36
CA CYS A 272 -12.37 19.04 23.36
C CYS A 272 -11.16 18.84 24.28
N ASN A 273 -9.93 18.97 23.77
CA ASN A 273 -8.71 18.86 24.58
C ASN A 273 -8.53 20.05 25.54
N ALA A 274 -8.91 21.26 25.13
CA ALA A 274 -8.85 22.44 25.99
C ALA A 274 -9.82 22.34 27.16
N ILE A 275 -11.05 21.89 26.89
CA ILE A 275 -12.07 21.61 27.92
C ILE A 275 -11.60 20.48 28.84
N ASP A 276 -11.11 19.37 28.29
CA ASP A 276 -10.58 18.24 29.06
C ASP A 276 -9.46 18.71 30.02
N ARG A 277 -8.57 19.61 29.56
CA ARG A 277 -7.48 20.15 30.39
C ARG A 277 -7.98 21.04 31.51
N GLY A 278 -8.89 21.97 31.22
CA GLY A 278 -9.49 22.83 32.25
C GLY A 278 -10.21 22.01 33.31
N LEU A 279 -10.97 20.99 32.88
CA LEU A 279 -11.72 20.13 33.79
C LEU A 279 -10.79 19.26 34.65
N MET A 280 -9.63 18.85 34.14
CA MET A 280 -8.62 18.15 34.92
C MET A 280 -7.97 19.04 35.98
N ALA A 281 -7.77 20.33 35.71
CA ALA A 281 -7.30 21.28 36.71
C ALA A 281 -8.33 21.45 37.83
N PHE A 282 -9.61 21.64 37.48
CA PHE A 282 -10.70 21.68 38.46
C PHE A 282 -10.78 20.42 39.34
N ILE A 283 -10.63 19.23 38.74
CA ILE A 283 -10.61 17.97 39.49
C ILE A 283 -9.38 17.90 40.43
N ALA A 284 -8.24 18.45 40.04
CA ALA A 284 -7.06 18.51 40.88
C ALA A 284 -7.30 19.41 42.10
N ASP A 285 -7.91 20.59 41.90
CA ASP A 285 -8.23 21.54 42.97
C ASP A 285 -9.23 20.94 43.97
N LEU A 286 -10.24 20.21 43.49
CA LEU A 286 -11.19 19.50 44.36
C LEU A 286 -10.54 18.39 45.17
N LYS A 287 -9.59 17.66 44.58
CA LYS A 287 -8.81 16.63 45.28
C LYS A 287 -7.90 17.22 46.34
N GLU A 288 -7.31 18.39 46.08
CA GLU A 288 -6.49 19.11 47.06
C GLU A 288 -7.32 19.54 48.28
N GLN A 289 -8.60 19.87 48.07
CA GLN A 289 -9.53 20.24 49.13
C GLN A 289 -10.27 19.04 49.78
N ASP A 290 -9.96 17.81 49.37
CA ASP A 290 -10.65 16.57 49.77
C ASP A 290 -12.18 16.62 49.58
N LEU A 291 -12.64 17.37 48.58
CA LEU A 291 -14.04 17.50 48.24
C LEU A 291 -14.46 16.41 47.26
N LYS A 292 -15.62 15.80 47.51
CA LYS A 292 -16.27 14.88 46.57
C LYS A 292 -17.03 15.68 45.53
N TYR A 293 -16.99 15.20 44.29
CA TYR A 293 -17.74 15.78 43.18
C TYR A 293 -18.66 14.74 42.54
N THR A 294 -19.77 15.22 41.99
CA THR A 294 -20.74 14.43 41.24
C THR A 294 -20.52 14.56 39.73
N LEU A 295 -21.22 13.72 38.95
CA LEU A 295 -21.16 13.80 37.48
C LEU A 295 -21.80 15.09 36.95
N ASP A 296 -22.78 15.63 37.67
CA ASP A 296 -23.46 16.86 37.26
C ASP A 296 -22.58 18.08 37.52
N ASP A 297 -21.78 18.08 38.58
CA ASP A 297 -20.76 19.12 38.84
C ASP A 297 -19.73 19.16 37.70
N LEU A 298 -19.24 18.00 37.26
CA LEU A 298 -18.30 17.93 36.13
C LEU A 298 -18.92 18.40 34.82
N ARG A 299 -20.23 18.22 34.62
CA ARG A 299 -20.92 18.71 33.42
C ARG A 299 -21.07 20.22 33.45
N ALA A 300 -21.50 20.77 34.58
CA ALA A 300 -21.64 22.21 34.76
C ALA A 300 -20.29 22.90 34.50
N GLU A 301 -19.23 22.43 35.16
CA GLU A 301 -17.89 22.99 35.00
C GLU A 301 -17.37 22.86 33.55
N ALA A 302 -17.62 21.73 32.87
CA ALA A 302 -17.21 21.58 31.48
C ALA A 302 -17.91 22.58 30.54
N ILE A 303 -19.17 22.94 30.82
CA ILE A 303 -19.92 23.95 30.07
C ILE A 303 -19.37 25.35 30.36
N ASP A 304 -19.03 25.65 31.61
CA ASP A 304 -18.47 26.94 32.00
C ASP A 304 -17.07 27.15 31.39
N ILE A 305 -16.23 26.12 31.42
CA ILE A 305 -14.93 26.13 30.74
C ILE A 305 -15.12 26.31 29.23
N ALA A 306 -16.08 25.61 28.60
CA ALA A 306 -16.35 25.79 27.18
C ALA A 306 -16.80 27.22 26.85
N THR A 307 -17.65 27.80 27.71
CA THR A 307 -18.16 29.17 27.57
C THR A 307 -17.04 30.20 27.70
N SER A 308 -16.16 30.06 28.69
CA SER A 308 -15.00 30.95 28.87
C SER A 308 -14.01 30.89 27.71
N LEU A 309 -13.93 29.74 27.02
CA LEU A 309 -13.12 29.55 25.82
C LEU A 309 -13.84 30.00 24.52
N GLY A 310 -15.07 30.51 24.60
CA GLY A 310 -15.86 30.96 23.43
C GLY A 310 -16.44 29.82 22.58
N ILE A 311 -16.65 28.64 23.16
CA ILE A 311 -17.20 27.46 22.47
C ILE A 311 -18.70 27.33 22.76
N GLU A 312 -19.52 28.14 22.06
CA GLU A 312 -20.97 28.29 22.33
C GLU A 312 -21.81 27.02 22.07
N ASN A 313 -21.31 26.06 21.30
CA ASN A 313 -22.05 24.86 20.88
C ASN A 313 -21.62 23.58 21.60
N PHE A 314 -20.84 23.69 22.68
CA PHE A 314 -20.43 22.54 23.45
C PHE A 314 -21.60 21.97 24.26
N LYS A 315 -21.85 20.66 24.11
CA LYS A 315 -22.83 19.93 24.93
C LYS A 315 -22.09 18.86 25.72
N ALA A 316 -22.10 18.97 27.04
CA ALA A 316 -21.56 17.97 27.97
C ALA A 316 -22.46 16.71 28.04
N SER A 317 -22.70 16.10 26.88
CA SER A 317 -23.53 14.90 26.74
C SER A 317 -22.99 13.73 27.57
N GLU A 318 -23.86 12.80 27.95
CA GLU A 318 -23.49 11.56 28.64
C GLU A 318 -22.39 10.79 27.90
N SER A 319 -22.50 10.71 26.57
CA SER A 319 -21.49 10.06 25.72
C SER A 319 -20.13 10.75 25.79
N TRP A 320 -20.11 12.08 25.81
CA TRP A 320 -18.87 12.84 25.95
C TRP A 320 -18.24 12.62 27.34
N LEU A 321 -19.05 12.69 28.40
CA LEU A 321 -18.59 12.51 29.79
C LEU A 321 -18.05 11.08 30.01
N LYS A 322 -18.75 10.06 29.49
CA LYS A 322 -18.29 8.67 29.53
C LYS A 322 -16.94 8.52 28.83
N ALA A 323 -16.77 9.14 27.66
CA ALA A 323 -15.51 9.11 26.94
C ALA A 323 -14.40 9.89 27.68
N PHE A 324 -14.71 11.06 28.28
CA PHE A 324 -13.77 11.83 29.10
C PHE A 324 -13.24 11.01 30.27
N ARG A 325 -14.13 10.37 31.02
CA ARG A 325 -13.75 9.53 32.17
C ARG A 325 -12.92 8.32 31.76
N GLN A 326 -13.26 7.70 30.64
CA GLN A 326 -12.46 6.61 30.07
C GLN A 326 -11.06 7.07 29.65
N ARG A 327 -10.93 8.28 29.08
CA ARG A 327 -9.64 8.86 28.70
C ARG A 327 -8.76 9.16 29.92
N GLN A 328 -9.35 9.73 30.97
CA GLN A 328 -8.62 10.19 32.16
C GLN A 328 -8.51 9.14 33.28
N GLY A 329 -9.07 7.94 33.08
CA GLY A 329 -9.02 6.86 34.08
C GLY A 329 -9.82 7.15 35.36
N ILE A 330 -10.85 7.99 35.29
CA ILE A 330 -11.64 8.37 36.47
C ILE A 330 -12.68 7.28 36.78
N PRO A 331 -12.65 6.64 37.97
CA PRO A 331 -13.55 5.54 38.32
C PRO A 331 -15.03 5.97 38.34
N ILE A 332 -15.94 5.01 38.08
CA ILE A 332 -17.39 5.25 38.07
C ILE A 332 -17.88 5.35 39.51
N ILE A 333 -17.98 6.57 40.01
CA ILE A 333 -18.70 6.86 41.24
C ILE A 333 -20.18 6.97 40.86
N THR A 334 -20.83 5.84 40.67
CA THR A 334 -22.30 5.81 40.70
C THR A 334 -22.70 5.98 42.14
N HIS A 335 -23.11 7.18 42.53
CA HIS A 335 -23.96 7.32 43.71
C HIS A 335 -25.21 6.49 43.42
N ARG A 336 -25.32 5.34 44.08
CA ARG A 336 -26.55 4.55 44.11
C ARG A 336 -27.58 5.52 44.66
N LYS A 337 -28.55 5.91 43.83
CA LYS A 337 -29.70 6.74 44.24
C LYS A 337 -30.17 6.16 45.58
N PRO A 338 -30.12 6.92 46.70
CA PRO A 338 -30.65 6.39 47.95
C PRO A 338 -32.06 5.94 47.64
N ALA A 339 -32.37 4.68 47.94
CA ALA A 339 -33.70 4.15 47.73
C ALA A 339 -34.64 5.16 48.39
N THR A 340 -35.55 5.73 47.60
CA THR A 340 -36.67 6.50 48.13
C THR A 340 -37.36 5.59 49.13
N GLU A 341 -37.02 5.76 50.41
CA GLU A 341 -37.79 5.21 51.50
C GLU A 341 -39.22 5.70 51.27
N GLY A 342 -40.13 4.74 51.11
CA GLY A 342 -41.52 5.02 50.81
C GLY A 342 -42.13 5.96 51.85
N PRO A 343 -43.28 6.58 51.54
CA PRO A 343 -43.98 7.45 52.47
C PRO A 343 -44.19 6.69 53.79
N ILE A 344 -43.64 7.24 54.88
CA ILE A 344 -43.92 6.79 56.24
C ILE A 344 -45.40 7.07 56.48
N CYS A 345 -46.24 6.05 56.30
CA CYS A 345 -47.63 6.09 56.73
C CYS A 345 -47.64 6.10 58.26
N PHE A 346 -47.95 7.25 58.86
CA PHE A 346 -48.42 7.31 60.23
C PHE A 346 -49.88 6.86 60.24
N GLU A 347 -50.15 5.66 60.76
CA GLU A 347 -51.49 5.30 61.23
C GLU A 347 -51.75 6.01 62.56
N LEU A 348 -52.91 6.67 62.67
CA LEU A 348 -53.43 7.31 63.88
C LEU A 348 -54.45 6.41 64.55
#